data_AF-C4M3I1-F1
#
_entry.id   AF-C4M3I1-F1
#
_cell.length_a   1.000
_cell.length_b   1.000
_cell.length_c   1.000
_cell.angle_alpha   90.00
_cell.angle_beta   90.00
_cell.angle_gamma   90.00
#
_symmetry.space_group_name_H-M   'P 1'
#
loop_
_entity.id
_entity.type
_entity.pdbx_description
1 polymer ?
#
loop_
_entity_poly.entity_id
_entity_poly.type
_entity_poly.pdbx_seq_one_letter_code
_entity_poly.pdbx_strand_id
1 'polypeptide(L)'
;MQSQQQPPLCLIFPYSPPHFSYSLDARKWTKKMLLDQLQKMGEYGLAYRCYLNEIEANQFFHIDKQFYEKYSKKMRLDLVWIERINKISNKIIENTAACVIQKAVRSMLYSKEEKRYLYCGNVVKEFITTESTYCEQLGVVENLIHQPLIKQEKPLLTPEQMKLIFGGVSVIYGVNTALLENLREKLSVYTQNSRFGRIVLTFTPLLRVYSDYCQIYPQINQLVSSMKVPHPFGTFYKLQMKQAPEHLQGFDLLSLLITPIQRLPRYRLLLKDLLKHLRPSDVDYEDVKKALDEIEKVTSFVNTQSKKQENMEKVVNLYSQIRGIPEDIQLIQPGRELINSTSVLMKQKYVQLIDNGREIKVLTIPSFNQMKKEPNNLLMKTPTITSNFIEKEIQVDLILFTDIILFVEKSKTLFFGEALQFKLVINIGDATIFRNSNEIQICYSEEIVKLTFTNKENEDLWYNILNDTFIHCHDVLQNLQQRRKSLRY
;
A
#
# COMPACT_ATOMS: atom_id res chain seq x y z
N MET A 1 8.20 12.58 -43.51
CA MET A 1 8.44 13.59 -42.45
C MET A 1 9.33 12.96 -41.41
N GLN A 2 10.47 13.59 -41.11
CA GLN A 2 11.48 13.08 -40.18
C GLN A 2 10.83 12.81 -38.82
N SER A 3 11.00 11.59 -38.31
CA SER A 3 10.70 11.23 -36.93
C SER A 3 11.59 12.07 -36.02
N GLN A 4 11.06 13.20 -35.54
CA GLN A 4 11.65 13.90 -34.40
C GLN A 4 11.58 12.95 -33.21
N GLN A 5 12.66 12.20 -32.96
CA GLN A 5 12.84 11.48 -31.72
C GLN A 5 12.77 12.53 -30.61
N GLN A 6 11.69 12.49 -29.82
CA GLN A 6 11.60 13.28 -28.60
C GLN A 6 12.87 13.02 -27.78
N PRO A 7 13.50 14.06 -27.20
CA PRO A 7 14.73 13.87 -26.43
C PRO A 7 14.49 12.82 -25.33
N PRO A 8 15.48 11.98 -25.03
CA PRO A 8 15.33 10.93 -24.05
C PRO A 8 14.87 11.52 -22.71
N LEU A 9 13.72 11.06 -22.23
CA LEU A 9 13.22 11.39 -20.89
C LEU A 9 14.24 10.86 -19.88
N CYS A 10 14.92 11.78 -19.17
CA CYS A 10 15.94 11.51 -18.16
C CYS A 10 17.22 10.81 -18.67
N LEU A 11 18.29 11.58 -18.85
CA LEU A 11 19.65 11.10 -19.14
C LEU A 11 20.38 10.75 -17.85
N ILE A 12 20.98 9.56 -17.75
CA ILE A 12 21.74 9.16 -16.55
C ILE A 12 23.18 9.60 -16.73
N PHE A 13 23.64 10.56 -15.90
CA PHE A 13 25.02 11.02 -15.91
C PHE A 13 25.95 9.94 -15.35
N PRO A 14 27.17 9.75 -15.87
CA PRO A 14 28.11 8.74 -15.37
C PRO A 14 28.40 8.89 -13.87
N TYR A 15 28.56 7.76 -13.18
CA TYR A 15 28.92 7.75 -11.76
C TYR A 15 30.31 8.36 -11.58
N SER A 16 30.44 9.35 -10.71
CA SER A 16 31.73 9.97 -10.39
C SER A 16 32.34 9.30 -9.14
N PRO A 17 33.42 8.52 -9.27
CA PRO A 17 34.08 7.91 -8.11
C PRO A 17 34.91 8.96 -7.35
N PRO A 18 35.13 8.78 -6.04
CA PRO A 18 36.05 9.64 -5.30
C PRO A 18 37.48 9.52 -5.86
N HIS A 19 38.23 10.62 -5.87
CA HIS A 19 39.62 10.61 -6.28
C HIS A 19 40.52 10.09 -5.15
N PHE A 20 41.40 9.14 -5.46
CA PHE A 20 42.37 8.59 -4.50
C PHE A 20 43.81 8.83 -5.00
N SER A 21 44.68 9.31 -4.12
CA SER A 21 46.11 9.40 -4.38
C SER A 21 46.79 8.05 -4.19
N TYR A 22 47.59 7.62 -5.17
CA TYR A 22 48.44 6.42 -5.09
C TYR A 22 49.92 6.81 -5.06
N SER A 23 50.26 7.85 -4.28
CA SER A 23 51.62 8.42 -4.24
C SER A 23 52.67 7.46 -3.69
N LEU A 24 52.27 6.36 -3.06
CA LEU A 24 53.16 5.30 -2.56
C LEU A 24 53.39 4.17 -3.59
N ASP A 25 52.75 4.21 -4.76
CA ASP A 25 52.99 3.25 -5.84
C ASP A 25 54.30 3.59 -6.57
N ALA A 26 55.39 2.93 -6.17
CA ALA A 26 56.74 3.25 -6.63
C ALA A 26 56.97 3.01 -8.13
N ARG A 27 56.11 2.20 -8.78
CA ARG A 27 56.15 1.96 -10.23
C ARG A 27 55.84 3.22 -11.05
N LYS A 28 55.26 4.24 -10.41
CA LYS A 28 54.93 5.53 -11.03
C LYS A 28 55.83 6.67 -10.57
N TRP A 29 56.83 6.39 -9.73
CA TRP A 29 57.70 7.43 -9.21
C TRP A 29 58.67 7.93 -10.27
N THR A 30 58.77 9.25 -10.35
CA THR A 30 59.88 9.91 -11.05
C THR A 30 61.10 9.97 -10.12
N LYS A 31 62.28 10.32 -10.67
CA LYS A 31 63.49 10.61 -9.88
C LYS A 31 63.19 11.58 -8.72
N LYS A 32 62.44 12.65 -9.00
CA LYS A 32 62.03 13.62 -7.97
C LYS A 32 61.17 12.98 -6.88
N MET A 33 60.17 12.17 -7.26
CA MET A 33 59.31 11.51 -6.28
C MET A 33 60.07 10.51 -5.40
N LEU A 34 61.03 9.76 -5.96
CA LEU A 34 61.91 8.89 -5.17
C LEU A 34 62.64 9.69 -4.09
N LEU A 35 63.26 10.82 -4.48
CA LEU A 35 64.00 11.68 -3.55
C LEU A 35 63.09 12.25 -2.46
N ASP A 36 61.92 12.78 -2.84
CA ASP A 36 60.94 13.32 -1.91
C ASP A 36 60.45 12.24 -0.92
N GLN A 37 60.24 11.01 -1.38
CA GLN A 37 59.81 9.90 -0.51
C GLN A 37 60.92 9.44 0.43
N LEU A 38 62.17 9.33 -0.05
CA LEU A 38 63.31 9.01 0.81
C LEU A 38 63.50 10.08 1.90
N GLN A 39 63.38 11.37 1.56
CA GLN A 39 63.42 12.45 2.54
C GLN A 39 62.28 12.37 3.56
N LYS A 40 61.05 12.07 3.12
CA LYS A 40 59.91 11.85 4.02
C LYS A 40 60.11 10.66 4.97
N MET A 41 60.89 9.65 4.55
CA MET A 41 61.27 8.51 5.39
C MET A 41 62.44 8.83 6.35
N GLY A 42 62.98 10.06 6.33
CA GLY A 42 64.12 10.48 7.14
C GLY A 42 65.48 10.09 6.53
N GLU A 43 65.49 9.61 5.29
CA GLU A 43 66.67 9.05 4.60
C GLU A 43 67.39 10.09 3.75
N TYR A 44 67.71 11.24 4.34
CA TYR A 44 68.34 12.37 3.63
C TYR A 44 69.70 12.03 3.01
N GLY A 45 70.53 11.26 3.73
CA GLY A 45 71.84 10.84 3.24
C GLY A 45 71.73 9.90 2.03
N LEU A 46 70.74 9.01 2.04
CA LEU A 46 70.47 8.12 0.90
C LEU A 46 69.87 8.89 -0.27
N ALA A 47 68.92 9.80 -0.02
CA ALA A 47 68.35 10.67 -1.04
C ALA A 47 69.45 11.48 -1.75
N TYR A 48 70.38 12.07 -1.00
CA TYR A 48 71.50 12.83 -1.57
C TYR A 48 72.41 11.96 -2.46
N ARG A 49 72.73 10.73 -2.02
CA ARG A 49 73.52 9.78 -2.82
C ARG A 49 72.79 9.37 -4.10
N CYS A 50 71.50 9.06 -4.02
CA CYS A 50 70.65 8.76 -5.17
C CYS A 50 70.57 9.93 -6.15
N TYR A 51 70.52 11.17 -5.66
CA TYR A 51 70.54 12.38 -6.48
C TYR A 51 71.85 12.53 -7.26
N LEU A 52 72.99 12.46 -6.58
CA LEU A 52 74.32 12.62 -7.19
C LEU A 52 74.65 11.56 -8.24
N ASN A 53 74.15 10.33 -8.04
CA ASN A 53 74.39 9.21 -8.94
C ASN A 53 73.27 9.00 -9.96
N GLU A 54 72.31 9.93 -10.00
CA GLU A 54 71.20 9.93 -10.93
C GLU A 54 70.38 8.63 -10.94
N ILE A 55 70.16 8.05 -9.76
CA ILE A 55 69.38 6.82 -9.65
C ILE A 55 67.92 7.05 -10.04
N GLU A 56 67.44 6.20 -10.94
CA GLU A 56 66.03 6.16 -11.32
C GLU A 56 65.20 5.34 -10.31
N ALA A 57 63.91 5.66 -10.18
CA ALA A 57 63.03 4.98 -9.23
C ALA A 57 62.85 3.48 -9.51
N ASN A 58 62.83 3.07 -10.78
CA ASN A 58 62.79 1.66 -11.21
C ASN A 58 64.03 0.87 -10.73
N GLN A 59 65.23 1.47 -10.76
CA GLN A 59 66.49 0.87 -10.32
C GLN A 59 66.50 0.69 -8.80
N PHE A 60 65.89 1.64 -8.07
CA PHE A 60 65.76 1.54 -6.62
C PHE A 60 64.62 0.61 -6.17
N PHE A 61 63.63 0.42 -7.04
CA PHE A 61 62.51 -0.50 -6.83
C PHE A 61 62.90 -1.97 -7.07
N HIS A 62 63.84 -2.24 -7.98
CA HIS A 62 64.38 -3.56 -8.27
C HIS A 62 65.88 -3.63 -7.95
N ILE A 63 66.21 -3.68 -6.67
CA ILE A 63 67.60 -3.79 -6.23
C ILE A 63 68.06 -5.25 -6.37
N ASP A 64 69.00 -5.46 -7.28
CA ASP A 64 69.59 -6.77 -7.57
C ASP A 64 71.13 -6.73 -7.43
N LYS A 65 71.78 -7.84 -7.78
CA LYS A 65 73.25 -7.92 -7.75
C LYS A 65 73.90 -6.88 -8.67
N GLN A 66 73.27 -6.59 -9.81
CA GLN A 66 73.79 -5.62 -10.79
C GLN A 66 73.72 -4.19 -10.27
N PHE A 67 72.67 -3.84 -9.52
CA PHE A 67 72.55 -2.55 -8.85
C PHE A 67 73.75 -2.29 -7.93
N TYR A 68 74.09 -3.27 -7.08
CA TYR A 68 75.22 -3.13 -6.17
C TYR A 68 76.57 -3.17 -6.89
N GLU A 69 76.74 -3.98 -7.92
CA GLU A 69 77.96 -3.97 -8.75
C GLU A 69 78.19 -2.58 -9.39
N LYS A 70 77.11 -1.90 -9.82
CA LYS A 70 77.17 -0.60 -10.46
C LYS A 70 77.37 0.58 -9.50
N TYR A 71 76.71 0.57 -8.34
CA TYR A 71 76.62 1.74 -7.46
C TYR A 71 77.38 1.62 -6.13
N SER A 72 77.75 0.42 -5.65
CA SER A 72 78.43 0.24 -4.36
C SER A 72 79.70 1.10 -4.22
N LYS A 73 80.59 1.06 -5.22
CA LYS A 73 81.83 1.84 -5.25
C LYS A 73 81.58 3.33 -5.41
N LYS A 74 80.62 3.73 -6.27
CA LYS A 74 80.30 5.15 -6.54
C LYS A 74 79.67 5.84 -5.33
N MET A 75 78.85 5.10 -4.57
CA MET A 75 78.13 5.61 -3.40
C MET A 75 78.84 5.37 -2.06
N ARG A 76 79.97 4.65 -2.07
CA ARG A 76 80.68 4.21 -0.85
C ARG A 76 79.76 3.47 0.13
N LEU A 77 79.05 2.45 -0.38
CA LEU A 77 78.14 1.63 0.43
C LEU A 77 78.93 0.54 1.17
N ASP A 78 78.90 0.57 2.49
CA ASP A 78 79.35 -0.53 3.35
C ASP A 78 78.19 -1.52 3.60
N LEU A 79 78.46 -2.59 4.36
CA LEU A 79 77.47 -3.60 4.71
C LEU A 79 76.23 -2.99 5.41
N VAL A 80 76.43 -2.01 6.28
CA VAL A 80 75.35 -1.32 7.01
C VAL A 80 74.44 -0.56 6.05
N TRP A 81 75.01 0.15 5.07
CA TRP A 81 74.25 0.84 4.03
C TRP A 81 73.51 -0.12 3.12
N ILE A 82 74.10 -1.26 2.75
CA ILE A 82 73.46 -2.30 1.93
C ILE A 82 72.23 -2.86 2.66
N GLU A 83 72.36 -3.22 3.94
CA GLU A 83 71.23 -3.70 4.76
C GLU A 83 70.13 -2.64 4.90
N ARG A 84 70.51 -1.38 5.13
CA ARG A 84 69.56 -0.25 5.23
C ARG A 84 68.81 -0.02 3.92
N ILE A 85 69.51 -0.04 2.79
CA ILE A 85 68.92 0.10 1.45
C ILE A 85 67.95 -1.06 1.16
N ASN A 86 68.34 -2.30 1.44
CA ASN A 86 67.48 -3.46 1.28
C ASN A 86 66.20 -3.35 2.13
N LYS A 87 66.32 -2.91 3.40
CA LYS A 87 65.17 -2.68 4.28
C LYS A 87 64.21 -1.62 3.72
N ILE A 88 64.73 -0.51 3.22
CA ILE A 88 63.94 0.56 2.62
C ILE A 88 63.27 0.08 1.33
N SER A 89 64.02 -0.60 0.46
CA SER A 89 63.51 -1.16 -0.80
C SER A 89 62.38 -2.15 -0.54
N ASN A 90 62.55 -3.09 0.41
CA ASN A 90 61.49 -4.01 0.82
C ASN A 90 60.23 -3.28 1.30
N LYS A 91 60.36 -2.26 2.15
CA LYS A 91 59.23 -1.44 2.61
C LYS A 91 58.53 -0.70 1.47
N ILE A 92 59.27 -0.22 0.47
CA ILE A 92 58.71 0.42 -0.72
C ILE A 92 57.95 -0.61 -1.58
N ILE A 93 58.49 -1.82 -1.74
CA ILE A 93 57.83 -2.93 -2.43
C ILE A 93 56.52 -3.31 -1.72
N GLU A 94 56.53 -3.44 -0.39
CA GLU A 94 55.34 -3.70 0.43
C GLU A 94 54.28 -2.61 0.25
N ASN A 95 54.65 -1.33 0.35
CA ASN A 95 53.74 -0.21 0.15
C ASN A 95 53.15 -0.18 -1.27
N THR A 96 53.96 -0.53 -2.27
CA THR A 96 53.54 -0.61 -3.66
C THR A 96 52.56 -1.76 -3.88
N ALA A 97 52.84 -2.94 -3.31
CA ALA A 97 51.93 -4.08 -3.34
C ALA A 97 50.59 -3.75 -2.65
N ALA A 98 50.64 -3.07 -1.49
CA ALA A 98 49.44 -2.57 -0.83
C ALA A 98 48.65 -1.59 -1.72
N CYS A 99 49.31 -0.67 -2.44
CA CYS A 99 48.66 0.23 -3.39
C CYS A 99 47.99 -0.52 -4.55
N VAL A 100 48.62 -1.57 -5.09
CA VAL A 100 48.04 -2.44 -6.12
C VAL A 100 46.75 -3.08 -5.63
N ILE A 101 46.81 -3.72 -4.46
CA ILE A 101 45.66 -4.40 -3.85
C ILE A 101 44.55 -3.38 -3.57
N GLN A 102 44.87 -2.23 -2.97
CA GLN A 102 43.91 -1.16 -2.71
C GLN A 102 43.25 -0.67 -4.00
N LYS A 103 44.01 -0.48 -5.09
CA LYS A 103 43.46 -0.07 -6.39
C LYS A 103 42.50 -1.11 -6.95
N ALA A 104 42.86 -2.40 -6.86
CA ALA A 104 42.01 -3.49 -7.33
C ALA A 104 40.70 -3.59 -6.52
N VAL A 105 40.80 -3.56 -5.19
CA VAL A 105 39.64 -3.57 -4.28
C VAL A 105 38.74 -2.36 -4.54
N ARG A 106 39.31 -1.16 -4.63
CA ARG A 106 38.56 0.07 -4.93
C ARG A 106 37.88 0.00 -6.29
N SER A 107 38.56 -0.47 -7.34
CA SER A 107 37.96 -0.67 -8.66
C SER A 107 36.77 -1.64 -8.62
N MET A 108 36.87 -2.73 -7.83
CA MET A 108 35.77 -3.66 -7.64
C MET A 108 34.58 -3.00 -6.90
N LEU A 109 34.86 -2.24 -5.85
CA LEU A 109 33.84 -1.49 -5.11
C LEU A 109 33.15 -0.44 -6.00
N TYR A 110 33.90 0.30 -6.82
CA TYR A 110 33.32 1.27 -7.76
C TYR A 110 32.44 0.61 -8.80
N SER A 111 32.86 -0.52 -9.37
CA SER A 111 32.02 -1.24 -10.33
C SER A 111 30.70 -1.69 -9.69
N LYS A 112 30.73 -2.08 -8.41
CA LYS A 112 29.51 -2.42 -7.66
C LYS A 112 28.64 -1.19 -7.42
N GLU A 113 29.22 -0.06 -7.04
CA GLU A 113 28.49 1.20 -6.81
C GLU A 113 27.91 1.78 -8.09
N GLU A 114 28.66 1.76 -9.19
CA GLU A 114 28.24 2.23 -10.50
C GLU A 114 27.03 1.44 -11.01
N LYS A 115 27.06 0.11 -10.90
CA LYS A 115 25.92 -0.75 -11.24
C LYS A 115 24.67 -0.40 -10.43
N ARG A 116 24.83 -0.22 -9.11
CA ARG A 116 23.74 0.19 -8.21
C ARG A 116 23.18 1.57 -8.58
N TYR A 117 24.06 2.53 -8.84
CA TYR A 117 23.69 3.88 -9.24
C TYR A 117 22.95 3.91 -10.57
N LEU A 118 23.45 3.18 -11.57
CA LEU A 118 22.81 3.04 -12.88
C LEU A 118 21.43 2.40 -12.75
N TYR A 119 21.30 1.39 -11.88
CA TYR A 119 20.00 0.79 -11.57
C TYR A 119 19.02 1.82 -11.00
N CYS A 120 19.44 2.60 -9.99
CA CYS A 120 18.59 3.66 -9.42
C CYS A 120 18.16 4.67 -10.48
N GLY A 121 19.09 5.12 -11.33
CA GLY A 121 18.80 6.02 -12.46
C GLY A 121 17.81 5.41 -13.46
N ASN A 122 17.91 4.11 -13.74
CA ASN A 122 16.96 3.41 -14.62
C ASN A 122 15.55 3.34 -14.02
N VAL A 123 15.43 3.09 -12.71
CA VAL A 123 14.11 3.09 -12.03
C VAL A 123 13.48 4.49 -12.07
N VAL A 124 14.27 5.55 -11.83
CA VAL A 124 13.78 6.95 -11.95
C VAL A 124 13.39 7.27 -13.39
N LYS A 125 14.18 6.83 -14.36
CA LYS A 125 13.86 6.98 -15.79
C LYS A 125 12.55 6.26 -16.14
N GLU A 126 12.36 5.03 -15.68
CA GLU A 126 11.12 4.26 -15.87
C GLU A 126 9.92 4.96 -15.25
N PHE A 127 10.09 5.55 -14.06
CA PHE A 127 9.03 6.34 -13.44
C PHE A 127 8.59 7.48 -14.36
N ILE A 128 9.53 8.29 -14.85
CA ILE A 128 9.24 9.46 -15.70
C ILE A 128 8.66 9.04 -17.06
N THR A 129 9.20 7.99 -17.68
CA THR A 129 8.70 7.52 -18.98
C THR A 129 7.28 6.98 -18.87
N THR A 130 7.02 6.14 -17.87
CA THR A 130 5.66 5.60 -17.67
C THR A 130 4.69 6.68 -17.19
N GLU A 131 5.17 7.72 -16.50
CA GLU A 131 4.35 8.89 -16.14
C GLU A 131 3.93 9.70 -17.36
N SER A 132 4.85 9.85 -18.32
CA SER A 132 4.56 10.47 -19.60
C SER A 132 3.47 9.73 -20.35
N THR A 133 3.56 8.40 -20.45
CA THR A 133 2.53 7.57 -21.10
C THR A 133 1.19 7.65 -20.36
N TYR A 134 1.22 7.66 -19.03
CA TYR A 134 0.01 7.79 -18.23
C TYR A 134 -0.68 9.15 -18.43
N CYS A 135 0.07 10.25 -18.42
CA CYS A 135 -0.48 11.58 -18.72
C CYS A 135 -1.02 11.67 -20.15
N GLU A 136 -0.39 11.00 -21.13
CA GLU A 136 -0.89 10.93 -22.50
C GLU A 136 -2.25 10.19 -22.58
N GLN A 137 -2.38 9.05 -21.88
CA GLN A 137 -3.64 8.31 -21.79
C GLN A 137 -4.77 9.16 -21.17
N LEU A 138 -4.50 9.86 -20.07
CA LEU A 138 -5.46 10.77 -19.46
C LEU A 138 -5.76 11.97 -20.36
N GLY A 139 -4.75 12.48 -21.06
CA GLY A 139 -4.89 13.59 -22.01
C GLY A 139 -5.79 13.23 -23.19
N VAL A 140 -5.81 11.98 -23.63
CA VAL A 140 -6.79 11.50 -24.63
C VAL A 140 -8.20 11.59 -24.07
N VAL A 141 -8.43 11.13 -22.83
CA VAL A 141 -9.76 11.22 -22.20
C VAL A 141 -10.21 12.67 -22.04
N GLU A 142 -9.32 13.54 -21.56
CA GLU A 142 -9.65 14.95 -21.34
C GLU A 142 -9.84 15.70 -22.66
N ASN A 143 -8.84 15.68 -23.54
CA ASN A 143 -8.79 16.57 -24.69
C ASN A 143 -9.56 16.06 -25.91
N LEU A 144 -9.66 14.74 -26.11
CA LEU A 144 -10.36 14.16 -27.26
C LEU A 144 -11.79 13.73 -26.94
N ILE A 145 -12.12 13.47 -25.67
CA ILE A 145 -13.46 13.01 -25.29
C ILE A 145 -14.19 14.07 -24.47
N HIS A 146 -13.68 14.45 -23.30
CA HIS A 146 -14.38 15.34 -22.37
C HIS A 146 -14.58 16.76 -22.95
N GLN A 147 -13.51 17.42 -23.40
CA GLN A 147 -13.59 18.78 -23.93
C GLN A 147 -14.48 18.91 -25.18
N PRO A 148 -14.41 17.99 -26.17
CA PRO A 148 -15.32 18.02 -27.31
C PRO A 148 -16.78 17.71 -26.93
N LEU A 149 -17.00 16.90 -25.88
CA LEU A 149 -18.34 16.59 -25.38
C LEU A 149 -19.01 17.81 -24.75
N ILE A 150 -18.25 18.67 -24.05
CA ILE A 150 -18.76 19.94 -23.49
C ILE A 150 -19.18 20.91 -24.61
N LYS A 151 -18.48 20.88 -25.75
CA LYS A 151 -18.73 21.76 -26.91
C LYS A 151 -19.86 21.27 -27.82
N GLN A 152 -20.47 20.12 -27.55
CA GLN A 152 -21.59 19.60 -28.34
C GLN A 152 -22.83 20.46 -28.15
N GLU A 153 -23.48 20.87 -29.24
CA GLU A 153 -24.76 21.59 -29.20
C GLU A 153 -25.89 20.75 -28.61
N LYS A 154 -25.84 19.42 -28.78
CA LYS A 154 -26.79 18.47 -28.21
C LYS A 154 -26.10 17.67 -27.10
N PRO A 155 -26.55 17.78 -25.83
CA PRO A 155 -25.92 17.06 -24.74
C PRO A 155 -26.15 15.55 -24.90
N LEU A 156 -25.06 14.79 -25.01
CA LEU A 156 -25.10 13.32 -25.07
C LEU A 156 -25.15 12.66 -23.69
N LEU A 157 -24.81 13.43 -22.64
CA LEU A 157 -24.83 13.04 -21.23
C LEU A 157 -25.47 14.15 -20.39
N THR A 158 -26.08 13.79 -19.27
CA THR A 158 -26.54 14.78 -18.29
C THR A 158 -25.35 15.42 -17.55
N PRO A 159 -25.51 16.61 -16.95
CA PRO A 159 -24.45 17.25 -16.16
C PRO A 159 -23.94 16.36 -15.01
N GLU A 160 -24.83 15.58 -14.39
CA GLU A 160 -24.49 14.63 -13.33
C GLU A 160 -23.64 13.47 -13.86
N GLN A 161 -24.01 12.88 -15.00
CA GLN A 161 -23.25 11.81 -15.66
C GLN A 161 -21.87 12.31 -16.12
N MET A 162 -21.81 13.53 -16.66
CA MET A 162 -20.57 14.19 -17.05
C MET A 162 -19.63 14.33 -15.86
N LYS A 163 -20.13 14.90 -14.76
CA LYS A 163 -19.37 15.09 -13.52
C LYS A 163 -18.92 13.75 -12.93
N LEU A 164 -19.77 12.73 -12.99
CA LEU A 164 -19.47 11.39 -12.49
C LEU A 164 -18.33 10.74 -13.27
N ILE A 165 -18.36 10.78 -14.60
CA ILE A 165 -17.38 10.10 -15.45
C ILE A 165 -16.05 10.85 -15.50
N PHE A 166 -16.09 12.17 -15.72
CA PHE A 166 -14.88 12.95 -16.03
C PHE A 166 -14.36 13.78 -14.87
N GLY A 167 -15.21 14.16 -13.90
CA GLY A 167 -14.82 15.11 -12.85
C GLY A 167 -13.57 14.70 -12.06
N GLY A 168 -13.50 13.43 -11.63
CA GLY A 168 -12.32 12.92 -10.94
C GLY A 168 -11.09 12.78 -11.85
N VAL A 169 -11.29 12.32 -13.09
CA VAL A 169 -10.19 12.11 -14.06
C VAL A 169 -9.55 13.43 -14.47
N SER A 170 -10.33 14.49 -14.69
CA SER A 170 -9.80 15.81 -15.06
C SER A 170 -8.90 16.39 -13.98
N VAL A 171 -9.28 16.22 -12.70
CA VAL A 171 -8.43 16.65 -11.57
C VAL A 171 -7.14 15.83 -11.53
N ILE A 172 -7.23 14.51 -11.64
CA ILE A 172 -6.06 13.63 -11.69
C ILE A 172 -5.14 14.01 -12.84
N TYR A 173 -5.68 14.26 -14.03
CA TYR A 173 -4.91 14.67 -15.20
C TYR A 173 -4.11 15.95 -14.95
N GLY A 174 -4.75 16.98 -14.38
CA GLY A 174 -4.07 18.24 -14.06
C GLY A 174 -2.93 18.04 -13.05
N VAL A 175 -3.17 17.28 -11.98
CA VAL A 175 -2.16 17.02 -10.94
C VAL A 175 -0.97 16.23 -11.49
N ASN A 176 -1.20 15.19 -12.28
CA ASN A 176 -0.12 14.35 -12.82
C ASN A 176 0.66 15.05 -13.93
N THR A 177 0.00 15.89 -14.72
CA THR A 177 0.69 16.74 -15.70
C THR A 177 1.67 17.68 -15.00
N ALA A 178 1.25 18.32 -13.90
CA ALA A 178 2.14 19.17 -13.09
C ALA A 178 3.30 18.38 -12.45
N LEU A 179 3.06 17.14 -12.00
CA LEU A 179 4.13 16.24 -11.53
C LEU A 179 5.14 15.96 -12.66
N LEU A 180 4.65 15.57 -13.84
CA LEU A 180 5.47 15.23 -14.99
C LEU A 180 6.34 16.41 -15.45
N GLU A 181 5.77 17.62 -15.49
CA GLU A 181 6.51 18.84 -15.83
C GLU A 181 7.66 19.11 -14.84
N ASN A 182 7.39 19.03 -13.53
CA ASN A 182 8.39 19.22 -12.48
C ASN A 182 9.49 18.15 -12.53
N LEU A 183 9.12 16.90 -12.84
CA LEU A 183 10.08 15.81 -13.07
C LEU A 183 10.96 16.08 -14.30
N ARG A 184 10.38 16.50 -15.43
CA ARG A 184 11.12 16.80 -16.66
C ARG A 184 12.08 17.98 -16.48
N GLU A 185 11.65 19.02 -15.78
CA GLU A 185 12.46 20.21 -15.52
C GLU A 185 13.67 19.88 -14.66
N LYS A 186 13.46 19.19 -13.52
CA LYS A 186 14.52 18.98 -12.51
C LYS A 186 15.33 17.69 -12.70
N LEU A 187 14.81 16.73 -13.46
CA LEU A 187 15.44 15.43 -13.71
C LEU A 187 15.58 15.12 -15.19
N SER A 188 15.77 16.16 -16.01
CA SER A 188 16.28 15.99 -17.38
C SER A 188 17.60 15.21 -17.41
N VAL A 189 18.44 15.41 -16.37
CA VAL A 189 19.65 14.63 -16.11
C VAL A 189 19.62 14.08 -14.68
N TYR A 190 19.78 12.76 -14.54
CA TYR A 190 19.95 12.09 -13.25
C TYR A 190 21.42 12.06 -12.85
N THR A 191 21.71 12.47 -11.61
CA THR A 191 23.04 12.57 -11.01
C THR A 191 23.03 11.98 -9.59
N GLN A 192 24.20 11.81 -8.98
CA GLN A 192 24.32 11.37 -7.57
C GLN A 192 23.63 12.32 -6.57
N ASN A 193 23.39 13.59 -6.97
CA ASN A 193 22.75 14.61 -6.14
C ASN A 193 21.27 14.86 -6.50
N SER A 194 20.72 14.10 -7.45
CA SER A 194 19.33 14.24 -7.86
C SER A 194 18.37 13.92 -6.71
N ARG A 195 17.32 14.74 -6.57
CA ARG A 195 16.34 14.70 -5.47
C ARG A 195 14.97 14.27 -6.01
N PHE A 196 14.88 13.05 -6.52
CA PHE A 196 13.64 12.53 -7.12
C PHE A 196 12.56 12.31 -6.06
N GLY A 197 12.93 11.69 -4.93
CA GLY A 197 12.05 11.47 -3.78
C GLY A 197 11.40 12.76 -3.29
N ARG A 198 12.15 13.88 -3.28
CA ARG A 198 11.61 15.18 -2.88
C ARG A 198 10.48 15.65 -3.78
N ILE A 199 10.61 15.48 -5.10
CA ILE A 199 9.58 15.86 -6.07
C ILE A 199 8.34 15.00 -5.87
N VAL A 200 8.51 13.68 -5.76
CA VAL A 200 7.39 12.76 -5.51
C VAL A 200 6.71 13.07 -4.17
N LEU A 201 7.47 13.39 -3.13
CA LEU A 201 6.94 13.75 -1.81
C LEU A 201 6.09 15.02 -1.87
N THR A 202 6.40 16.00 -2.73
CA THR A 202 5.52 17.17 -2.92
C THR A 202 4.19 16.84 -3.58
N PHE A 203 4.11 15.71 -4.28
CA PHE A 203 2.89 15.22 -4.92
C PHE A 203 2.02 14.36 -3.98
N THR A 204 2.59 13.77 -2.93
CA THR A 204 1.84 12.85 -2.05
C THR A 204 0.59 13.45 -1.39
N PRO A 205 0.52 14.74 -0.98
CA PRO A 205 -0.72 15.31 -0.43
C PRO A 205 -1.87 15.32 -1.44
N LEU A 206 -1.54 15.39 -2.73
CA LEU A 206 -2.51 15.43 -3.82
C LEU A 206 -3.09 14.04 -4.13
N LEU A 207 -2.49 12.96 -3.63
CA LEU A 207 -2.96 11.59 -3.82
C LEU A 207 -4.36 11.33 -3.25
N ARG A 208 -4.88 12.19 -2.37
CA ARG A 208 -6.26 12.09 -1.87
C ARG A 208 -7.28 12.05 -3.00
N VAL A 209 -7.05 12.77 -4.11
CA VAL A 209 -7.96 12.78 -5.27
C VAL A 209 -8.10 11.41 -5.91
N TYR A 210 -7.08 10.55 -5.81
CA TYR A 210 -7.17 9.17 -6.28
C TYR A 210 -8.09 8.33 -5.41
N SER A 211 -8.11 8.58 -4.10
CA SER A 211 -9.00 7.85 -3.22
C SER A 211 -10.47 8.13 -3.53
N ASP A 212 -10.79 9.41 -3.74
CA ASP A 212 -12.14 9.82 -4.11
C ASP A 212 -12.54 9.20 -5.46
N TYR A 213 -11.60 9.15 -6.42
CA TYR A 213 -11.82 8.50 -7.72
C TYR A 213 -12.03 6.98 -7.60
N CYS A 214 -11.21 6.29 -6.82
CA CYS A 214 -11.33 4.84 -6.61
C CYS A 214 -12.68 4.46 -6.01
N GLN A 215 -13.24 5.27 -5.12
CA GLN A 215 -14.54 5.03 -4.50
C GLN A 215 -15.69 5.12 -5.52
N ILE A 216 -15.61 6.05 -6.46
CA ILE A 216 -16.69 6.35 -7.41
C ILE A 216 -16.57 5.48 -8.69
N TYR A 217 -15.37 4.97 -9.00
CA TYR A 217 -15.10 4.20 -10.21
C TYR A 217 -16.06 3.02 -10.49
N PRO A 218 -16.53 2.22 -9.51
CA PRO A 218 -17.52 1.17 -9.79
C PRO A 218 -18.79 1.70 -10.46
N GLN A 219 -19.27 2.88 -10.03
CA GLN A 219 -20.44 3.55 -10.62
C GLN A 219 -20.12 4.05 -12.03
N ILE A 220 -18.92 4.60 -12.25
CA ILE A 220 -18.44 5.01 -13.58
C ILE A 220 -18.42 3.79 -14.53
N ASN A 221 -17.86 2.68 -14.07
CA ASN A 221 -17.75 1.45 -14.85
C ASN A 221 -19.13 0.91 -15.26
N GLN A 222 -20.08 0.87 -14.33
CA GLN A 222 -21.45 0.45 -14.61
C GLN A 222 -22.14 1.38 -15.61
N LEU A 223 -22.04 2.70 -15.41
CA LEU A 223 -22.67 3.69 -16.26
C LEU A 223 -22.10 3.64 -17.68
N VAL A 224 -20.77 3.71 -17.85
CA VAL A 224 -20.12 3.68 -19.16
C VAL A 224 -20.35 2.33 -19.86
N SER A 225 -20.41 1.22 -19.11
CA SER A 225 -20.76 -0.09 -19.68
C SER A 225 -22.18 -0.13 -20.25
N SER A 226 -23.14 0.53 -19.61
CA SER A 226 -24.51 0.66 -20.11
C SER A 226 -24.63 1.56 -21.35
N MET A 227 -23.66 2.46 -21.57
CA MET A 227 -23.62 3.42 -22.67
C MET A 227 -22.75 2.96 -23.85
N LYS A 228 -22.49 1.64 -23.95
CA LYS A 228 -21.83 1.06 -25.13
C LYS A 228 -22.75 1.13 -26.35
N VAL A 229 -22.17 0.97 -27.55
CA VAL A 229 -22.90 0.99 -28.83
C VAL A 229 -24.08 0.00 -28.75
N PRO A 230 -25.32 0.41 -29.09
CA PRO A 230 -25.71 1.53 -29.96
C PRO A 230 -25.96 2.90 -29.30
N HIS A 231 -25.61 3.12 -28.02
CA HIS A 231 -25.86 4.41 -27.36
C HIS A 231 -25.14 5.60 -28.05
N PRO A 232 -25.75 6.79 -28.18
CA PRO A 232 -25.17 7.96 -28.87
C PRO A 232 -23.78 8.37 -28.35
N PHE A 233 -23.61 8.39 -27.02
CA PHE A 233 -22.29 8.62 -26.40
C PHE A 233 -21.26 7.55 -26.82
N GLY A 234 -21.69 6.29 -26.90
CA GLY A 234 -20.88 5.16 -27.32
C GLY A 234 -20.32 5.32 -28.74
N THR A 235 -21.16 5.80 -29.66
CA THR A 235 -20.77 6.13 -31.03
C THR A 235 -19.83 7.33 -31.08
N PHE A 236 -20.13 8.38 -30.30
CA PHE A 236 -19.31 9.59 -30.23
C PHE A 236 -17.89 9.30 -29.77
N TYR A 237 -17.68 8.62 -28.63
CA TYR A 237 -16.33 8.42 -28.11
C TYR A 237 -15.51 7.52 -29.07
N LYS A 238 -16.12 6.51 -29.70
CA LYS A 238 -15.44 5.67 -30.70
C LYS A 238 -14.95 6.47 -31.90
N LEU A 239 -15.71 7.48 -32.34
CA LEU A 239 -15.27 8.38 -33.41
C LEU A 239 -14.12 9.26 -32.96
N GLN A 240 -14.16 9.80 -31.75
CA GLN A 240 -13.07 10.61 -31.21
C GLN A 240 -11.78 9.80 -31.02
N MET A 241 -11.89 8.54 -30.58
CA MET A 241 -10.73 7.66 -30.39
C MET A 241 -9.93 7.39 -31.68
N LYS A 242 -10.52 7.57 -32.87
CA LYS A 242 -9.78 7.48 -34.15
C LYS A 242 -8.75 8.59 -34.33
N GLN A 243 -8.89 9.70 -33.59
CA GLN A 243 -7.96 10.83 -33.61
C GLN A 243 -6.84 10.68 -32.56
N ALA A 244 -6.91 9.66 -31.71
CA ALA A 244 -5.87 9.38 -30.73
C ALA A 244 -4.56 8.95 -31.42
N PRO A 245 -3.40 9.08 -30.74
CA PRO A 245 -2.14 8.51 -31.21
C PRO A 245 -2.29 7.02 -31.53
N GLU A 246 -1.59 6.54 -32.57
CA GLU A 246 -1.76 5.17 -33.11
C GLU A 246 -1.65 4.07 -32.02
N HIS A 247 -0.72 4.23 -31.07
CA HIS A 247 -0.53 3.28 -29.96
C HIS A 247 -1.67 3.30 -28.91
N LEU A 248 -2.55 4.31 -28.94
CA LEU A 248 -3.69 4.47 -28.03
C LEU A 248 -5.05 4.25 -28.69
N GLN A 249 -5.13 4.16 -30.03
CA GLN A 249 -6.40 3.98 -30.76
C GLN A 249 -7.13 2.67 -30.42
N GLY A 250 -6.38 1.64 -30.01
CA GLY A 250 -6.94 0.33 -29.62
C GLY A 250 -7.56 0.26 -28.22
N PHE A 251 -7.40 1.31 -27.41
CA PHE A 251 -7.94 1.36 -26.06
C PHE A 251 -9.43 1.74 -26.09
N ASP A 252 -10.24 1.10 -25.26
CA ASP A 252 -11.61 1.56 -25.01
C ASP A 252 -11.65 2.59 -23.86
N LEU A 253 -12.75 3.34 -23.73
CA LEU A 253 -12.85 4.37 -22.71
C LEU A 253 -12.66 3.80 -21.29
N LEU A 254 -13.20 2.61 -20.99
CA LEU A 254 -13.05 1.98 -19.69
C LEU A 254 -11.59 1.60 -19.38
N SER A 255 -10.84 1.12 -20.38
CA SER A 255 -9.42 0.80 -20.25
C SER A 255 -8.55 2.02 -19.98
N LEU A 256 -8.99 3.22 -20.38
CA LEU A 256 -8.34 4.48 -20.01
C LEU A 256 -8.79 4.95 -18.62
N LEU A 257 -10.09 4.85 -18.30
CA LEU A 257 -10.64 5.28 -17.01
C LEU A 257 -10.17 4.43 -15.83
N ILE A 258 -9.77 3.17 -16.04
CA ILE A 258 -9.20 2.32 -14.97
C ILE A 258 -7.75 2.69 -14.62
N THR A 259 -7.03 3.38 -15.52
CA THR A 259 -5.59 3.64 -15.38
C THR A 259 -5.20 4.36 -14.07
N PRO A 260 -5.97 5.32 -13.50
CA PRO A 260 -5.60 5.93 -12.23
C PRO A 260 -5.56 4.95 -11.05
N ILE A 261 -6.47 3.97 -11.04
CA ILE A 261 -6.51 2.93 -10.01
C ILE A 261 -5.26 2.04 -10.13
N GLN A 262 -4.85 1.74 -11.36
CA GLN A 262 -3.67 0.93 -11.65
C GLN A 262 -2.35 1.68 -11.42
N ARG A 263 -2.34 3.02 -11.52
CA ARG A 263 -1.13 3.84 -11.35
C ARG A 263 -0.64 3.86 -9.91
N LEU A 264 -1.54 3.89 -8.92
CA LEU A 264 -1.18 3.91 -7.50
C LEU A 264 -0.27 2.73 -7.07
N PRO A 265 -0.61 1.46 -7.37
CA PRO A 265 0.30 0.33 -7.13
C PRO A 265 1.65 0.46 -7.84
N ARG A 266 1.69 1.06 -9.04
CA ARG A 266 2.94 1.22 -9.80
C ARG A 266 3.89 2.21 -9.14
N TYR A 267 3.39 3.33 -8.63
CA TYR A 267 4.22 4.26 -7.84
C TYR A 267 4.84 3.56 -6.63
N ARG A 268 4.04 2.78 -5.90
CA ARG A 268 4.52 2.00 -4.76
C ARG A 268 5.63 1.03 -5.15
N LEU A 269 5.45 0.28 -6.23
CA LEU A 269 6.44 -0.71 -6.69
C LEU A 269 7.76 -0.04 -7.08
N LEU A 270 7.71 1.03 -7.87
CA LEU A 270 8.91 1.75 -8.34
C LEU A 270 9.67 2.40 -7.17
N LEU A 271 8.96 3.05 -6.24
CA LEU A 271 9.60 3.67 -5.07
C LEU A 271 10.20 2.63 -4.13
N LYS A 272 9.51 1.51 -3.92
CA LYS A 272 10.04 0.40 -3.12
C LYS A 272 11.28 -0.21 -3.75
N ASP A 273 11.30 -0.34 -5.07
CA ASP A 273 12.44 -0.89 -5.80
C ASP A 273 13.65 0.06 -5.79
N LEU A 274 13.39 1.36 -5.96
CA LEU A 274 14.40 2.40 -5.81
C LEU A 274 14.99 2.40 -4.39
N LEU A 275 14.15 2.37 -3.36
CA LEU A 275 14.58 2.43 -1.97
C LEU A 275 15.47 1.24 -1.57
N LYS A 276 15.23 0.04 -2.11
CA LYS A 276 16.09 -1.14 -1.87
C LYS A 276 17.54 -0.92 -2.33
N HIS A 277 17.73 -0.09 -3.34
CA HIS A 277 19.03 0.14 -3.95
C HIS A 277 19.68 1.45 -3.48
N LEU A 278 18.92 2.35 -2.83
CA LEU A 278 19.48 3.53 -2.17
C LEU A 278 20.12 3.15 -0.83
N ARG A 279 21.20 3.87 -0.48
CA ARG A 279 21.84 3.78 0.84
C ARG A 279 21.31 4.87 1.76
N PRO A 280 21.31 4.68 3.09
CA PRO A 280 20.95 5.74 4.03
C PRO A 280 21.76 7.04 3.89
N SER A 281 22.98 6.95 3.33
CA SER A 281 23.84 8.10 3.06
C SER A 281 23.51 8.85 1.75
N ASP A 282 22.74 8.23 0.85
CA ASP A 282 22.39 8.86 -0.43
C ASP A 282 21.36 9.97 -0.17
N VAL A 283 21.48 11.10 -0.89
CA VAL A 283 20.72 12.32 -0.59
C VAL A 283 19.20 12.17 -0.70
N ASP A 284 18.74 11.18 -1.48
CA ASP A 284 17.34 10.96 -1.80
C ASP A 284 16.68 9.87 -0.94
N TYR A 285 17.45 9.16 -0.11
CA TYR A 285 16.97 7.99 0.65
C TYR A 285 15.78 8.32 1.56
N GLU A 286 15.93 9.34 2.41
CA GLU A 286 14.88 9.73 3.36
C GLU A 286 13.63 10.29 2.66
N ASP A 287 13.81 11.04 1.58
CA ASP A 287 12.68 11.60 0.83
C ASP A 287 11.90 10.49 0.08
N VAL A 288 12.60 9.53 -0.55
CA VAL A 288 11.97 8.36 -1.20
C VAL A 288 11.25 7.49 -0.17
N LYS A 289 11.86 7.24 1.00
CA LYS A 289 11.24 6.47 2.08
C LYS A 289 9.93 7.11 2.54
N LYS A 290 9.94 8.42 2.81
CA LYS A 290 8.72 9.15 3.19
C LYS A 290 7.67 9.14 2.09
N ALA A 291 8.06 9.33 0.83
CA ALA A 291 7.14 9.28 -0.29
C ALA A 291 6.47 7.90 -0.43
N LEU A 292 7.23 6.82 -0.23
CA LEU A 292 6.71 5.46 -0.21
C LEU A 292 5.70 5.26 0.92
N ASP A 293 6.03 5.68 2.14
CA ASP A 293 5.14 5.56 3.29
C ASP A 293 3.79 6.26 3.06
N GLU A 294 3.80 7.47 2.48
CA GLU A 294 2.56 8.20 2.14
C GLU A 294 1.73 7.49 1.06
N ILE A 295 2.37 6.92 0.03
CA ILE A 295 1.67 6.14 -1.00
C ILE A 295 1.10 4.84 -0.44
N GLU A 296 1.79 4.18 0.49
CA GLU A 296 1.28 3.00 1.19
C GLU A 296 0.07 3.33 2.07
N LYS A 297 0.06 4.49 2.74
CA LYS A 297 -1.12 4.98 3.47
C LYS A 297 -2.31 5.21 2.55
N VAL A 298 -2.11 5.82 1.38
CA VAL A 298 -3.22 6.07 0.44
C VAL A 298 -3.74 4.76 -0.15
N THR A 299 -2.85 3.86 -0.59
CA THR A 299 -3.26 2.56 -1.16
C THR A 299 -3.96 1.66 -0.14
N SER A 300 -3.49 1.65 1.12
CA SER A 300 -4.20 0.96 2.21
C SER A 300 -5.54 1.61 2.51
N PHE A 301 -5.62 2.94 2.57
CA PHE A 301 -6.88 3.65 2.74
C PHE A 301 -7.89 3.30 1.64
N VAL A 302 -7.49 3.34 0.36
CA VAL A 302 -8.34 2.94 -0.77
C VAL A 302 -8.84 1.51 -0.62
N ASN A 303 -7.94 0.56 -0.31
CA ASN A 303 -8.34 -0.84 -0.14
C ASN A 303 -9.34 -1.02 1.01
N THR A 304 -9.10 -0.31 2.12
CA THR A 304 -9.98 -0.36 3.30
C THR A 304 -11.35 0.26 2.99
N GLN A 305 -11.38 1.38 2.28
CA GLN A 305 -12.62 2.06 1.87
C GLN A 305 -13.42 1.22 0.86
N SER A 306 -12.77 0.62 -0.14
CA SER A 306 -13.44 -0.28 -1.08
C SER A 306 -14.06 -1.47 -0.35
N LYS A 307 -13.36 -2.06 0.62
CA LYS A 307 -13.89 -3.14 1.45
C LYS A 307 -15.10 -2.69 2.28
N LYS A 308 -15.07 -1.47 2.84
CA LYS A 308 -16.19 -0.88 3.58
C LYS A 308 -17.40 -0.61 2.68
N GLN A 309 -17.17 -0.12 1.46
CA GLN A 309 -18.22 0.12 0.47
C GLN A 309 -18.89 -1.20 0.04
N GLU A 310 -18.10 -2.23 -0.27
CA GLU A 310 -18.62 -3.57 -0.59
C GLU A 310 -19.40 -4.16 0.60
N ASN A 311 -18.91 -3.96 1.82
CA ASN A 311 -19.61 -4.38 3.04
C ASN A 311 -20.96 -3.65 3.16
N MET A 312 -20.98 -2.32 2.99
CA MET A 312 -22.21 -1.53 3.06
C MET A 312 -23.23 -1.96 2.01
N GLU A 313 -22.81 -2.24 0.77
CA GLU A 313 -23.68 -2.78 -0.28
C GLU A 313 -24.28 -4.13 0.10
N LYS A 314 -23.49 -5.03 0.71
CA LYS A 314 -23.99 -6.30 1.26
C LYS A 314 -25.03 -6.07 2.35
N VAL A 315 -24.80 -5.12 3.27
CA VAL A 315 -25.75 -4.79 4.34
C VAL A 315 -27.07 -4.23 3.78
N VAL A 316 -27.00 -3.32 2.80
CA VAL A 316 -28.19 -2.74 2.15
C VAL A 316 -28.99 -3.82 1.41
N ASN A 317 -28.31 -4.70 0.66
CA ASN A 317 -28.98 -5.80 -0.04
C ASN A 317 -29.65 -6.76 0.95
N LEU A 318 -28.93 -7.17 1.99
CA LEU A 318 -29.48 -8.00 3.06
C LEU A 318 -30.71 -7.34 3.70
N TYR A 319 -30.62 -6.05 4.04
CA TYR A 319 -31.73 -5.30 4.61
C TYR A 319 -32.98 -5.34 3.73
N SER A 320 -32.82 -5.18 2.40
CA SER A 320 -33.94 -5.22 1.46
C SER A 320 -34.68 -6.57 1.39
N GLN A 321 -34.03 -7.65 1.82
CA GLN A 321 -34.59 -9.01 1.82
C GLN A 321 -35.29 -9.38 3.14
N ILE A 322 -35.01 -8.64 4.22
CA ILE A 322 -35.55 -8.94 5.55
C ILE A 322 -36.89 -8.23 5.74
N ARG A 323 -37.91 -8.98 6.13
CA ARG A 323 -39.25 -8.49 6.45
C ARG A 323 -39.52 -8.49 7.95
N GLY A 324 -40.35 -7.54 8.40
CA GLY A 324 -40.84 -7.48 9.78
C GLY A 324 -39.83 -6.95 10.80
N ILE A 325 -38.86 -6.15 10.38
CA ILE A 325 -37.94 -5.46 11.30
C ILE A 325 -38.73 -4.37 12.05
N PRO A 326 -38.68 -4.34 13.39
CA PRO A 326 -39.27 -3.25 14.19
C PRO A 326 -38.72 -1.87 13.84
N GLU A 327 -39.56 -0.82 13.90
CA GLU A 327 -39.21 0.56 13.50
C GLU A 327 -38.09 1.19 14.35
N ASP A 328 -37.92 0.71 15.59
CA ASP A 328 -36.88 1.15 16.53
C ASP A 328 -35.50 0.56 16.23
N ILE A 329 -35.40 -0.45 15.35
CA ILE A 329 -34.15 -1.10 15.00
C ILE A 329 -33.59 -0.53 13.69
N GLN A 330 -32.58 0.32 13.80
CA GLN A 330 -31.82 0.79 12.64
C GLN A 330 -30.70 -0.18 12.32
N LEU A 331 -30.82 -0.93 11.22
CA LEU A 331 -29.79 -1.88 10.78
C LEU A 331 -28.65 -1.18 10.01
N ILE A 332 -28.93 -0.11 9.27
CA ILE A 332 -27.93 0.65 8.52
C ILE A 332 -27.50 1.86 9.36
N GLN A 333 -26.28 1.83 9.87
CA GLN A 333 -25.71 2.93 10.66
C GLN A 333 -24.20 3.10 10.44
N PRO A 334 -23.65 4.31 10.59
CA PRO A 334 -22.22 4.55 10.42
C PRO A 334 -21.37 3.66 11.34
N GLY A 335 -20.38 2.97 10.76
CA GLY A 335 -19.44 2.14 11.51
C GLY A 335 -19.90 0.70 11.79
N ARG A 336 -21.13 0.32 11.43
CA ARG A 336 -21.58 -1.08 11.48
C ARG A 336 -21.08 -1.83 10.24
N GLU A 337 -20.33 -2.91 10.46
CA GLU A 337 -19.82 -3.77 9.38
C GLU A 337 -20.32 -5.21 9.57
N LEU A 338 -20.73 -5.84 8.48
CA LEU A 338 -21.06 -7.28 8.43
C LEU A 338 -19.78 -8.09 8.58
N ILE A 339 -19.69 -8.94 9.60
CA ILE A 339 -18.54 -9.80 9.85
C ILE A 339 -18.71 -11.11 9.09
N ASN A 340 -19.77 -11.85 9.38
CA ASN A 340 -20.04 -13.16 8.77
C ASN A 340 -21.49 -13.61 8.98
N SER A 341 -21.92 -14.68 8.30
CA SER A 341 -23.25 -15.30 8.49
C SER A 341 -23.21 -16.82 8.41
N THR A 342 -24.09 -17.51 9.18
CA THR A 342 -24.25 -18.97 9.14
C THR A 342 -25.64 -19.41 9.56
N SER A 343 -26.06 -20.61 9.17
CA SER A 343 -27.27 -21.23 9.72
C SER A 343 -26.97 -21.94 11.03
N VAL A 344 -27.83 -21.75 12.02
CA VAL A 344 -27.74 -22.35 13.36
C VAL A 344 -29.12 -22.84 13.82
N LEU A 345 -29.13 -23.78 14.74
CA LEU A 345 -30.31 -24.12 15.51
C LEU A 345 -30.32 -23.24 16.77
N MET A 346 -31.35 -22.41 16.89
CA MET A 346 -31.53 -21.48 18.00
C MET A 346 -32.60 -22.02 18.94
N LYS A 347 -32.23 -22.25 20.20
CA LYS A 347 -33.16 -22.58 21.28
C LYS A 347 -33.39 -21.34 22.15
N GLN A 348 -34.65 -20.96 22.29
CA GLN A 348 -35.08 -19.83 23.11
C GLN A 348 -36.34 -20.20 23.90
N LYS A 349 -36.50 -19.59 25.07
CA LYS A 349 -37.70 -19.72 25.90
C LYS A 349 -38.82 -18.81 25.38
N TYR A 350 -40.01 -19.38 25.27
CA TYR A 350 -41.25 -18.71 24.91
C TYR A 350 -42.29 -18.89 26.02
N VAL A 351 -43.28 -18.00 26.02
CA VAL A 351 -44.46 -18.09 26.86
C VAL A 351 -45.63 -18.52 25.99
N GLN A 352 -46.18 -19.70 26.28
CA GLN A 352 -47.38 -20.24 25.66
C GLN A 352 -48.59 -19.89 26.53
N LEU A 353 -49.55 -19.18 25.96
CA LEU A 353 -50.83 -18.89 26.59
C LEU A 353 -51.84 -19.95 26.21
N ILE A 354 -52.46 -20.57 27.21
CA ILE A 354 -53.42 -21.66 27.06
C ILE A 354 -54.73 -21.25 27.70
N ASP A 355 -55.83 -21.44 26.99
CA ASP A 355 -57.19 -21.25 27.51
C ASP A 355 -57.99 -22.52 27.31
N ASN A 356 -58.58 -23.04 28.38
CA ASN A 356 -59.38 -24.27 28.36
C ASN A 356 -58.70 -25.44 27.62
N GLY A 357 -57.36 -25.57 27.79
CA GLY A 357 -56.55 -26.61 27.17
C GLY A 357 -56.14 -26.38 25.71
N ARG A 358 -56.45 -25.22 25.11
CA ARG A 358 -56.04 -24.86 23.74
C ARG A 358 -55.00 -23.74 23.73
N GLU A 359 -53.98 -23.88 22.89
CA GLU A 359 -52.98 -22.83 22.65
C GLU A 359 -53.66 -21.62 21.96
N ILE A 360 -53.62 -20.47 22.62
CA ILE A 360 -54.07 -19.20 22.04
C ILE A 360 -52.91 -18.50 21.33
N LYS A 361 -51.76 -18.39 22.01
CA LYS A 361 -50.65 -17.57 21.54
C LYS A 361 -49.32 -18.03 22.12
N VAL A 362 -48.27 -17.98 21.31
CA VAL A 362 -46.88 -18.16 21.76
C VAL A 362 -46.14 -16.84 21.58
N LEU A 363 -45.55 -16.35 22.66
CA LEU A 363 -44.88 -15.06 22.72
C LEU A 363 -43.44 -15.21 23.19
N THR A 364 -42.55 -14.33 22.73
CA THR A 364 -41.25 -14.16 23.40
C THR A 364 -41.47 -13.59 24.81
N ILE A 365 -40.54 -13.86 25.72
CA ILE A 365 -40.60 -13.33 27.09
C ILE A 365 -40.75 -11.79 27.14
N PRO A 366 -40.09 -10.97 26.29
CA PRO A 366 -40.23 -9.52 26.32
C PRO A 366 -41.62 -9.10 25.84
N SER A 367 -42.12 -9.73 24.79
CA SER A 367 -43.48 -9.47 24.27
C SER A 367 -44.53 -9.81 25.32
N PHE A 368 -44.34 -10.90 26.07
CA PHE A 368 -45.24 -11.26 27.17
C PHE A 368 -45.17 -10.26 28.33
N ASN A 369 -43.97 -9.80 28.70
CA ASN A 369 -43.79 -8.80 29.75
C ASN A 369 -44.36 -7.43 29.34
N GLN A 370 -44.24 -7.05 28.07
CA GLN A 370 -44.88 -5.84 27.53
C GLN A 370 -46.41 -5.97 27.56
N MET A 371 -46.93 -7.11 27.10
CA MET A 371 -48.37 -7.42 27.12
C MET A 371 -48.95 -7.38 28.54
N LYS A 372 -48.18 -7.81 29.56
CA LYS A 372 -48.56 -7.71 30.97
C LYS A 372 -48.65 -6.28 31.50
N LYS A 373 -47.86 -5.35 30.95
CA LYS A 373 -47.82 -3.94 31.37
C LYS A 373 -48.95 -3.11 30.76
N GLU A 374 -49.66 -3.63 29.76
CA GLU A 374 -50.78 -2.94 29.12
C GLU A 374 -52.04 -2.93 30.02
N PRO A 375 -52.52 -1.76 30.47
CA PRO A 375 -53.56 -1.66 31.49
C PRO A 375 -54.94 -2.22 31.07
N ASN A 376 -55.17 -2.36 29.76
CA ASN A 376 -56.45 -2.83 29.17
C ASN A 376 -56.32 -4.17 28.43
N ASN A 377 -55.27 -4.96 28.68
CA ASN A 377 -55.11 -6.23 27.99
C ASN A 377 -56.14 -7.28 28.49
N LEU A 378 -57.17 -7.52 27.69
CA LEU A 378 -58.27 -8.44 28.01
C LEU A 378 -57.77 -9.88 28.22
N LEU A 379 -56.72 -10.31 27.50
CA LEU A 379 -56.16 -11.65 27.62
C LEU A 379 -55.51 -11.89 28.99
N MET A 380 -54.94 -10.85 29.61
CA MET A 380 -54.35 -10.96 30.95
C MET A 380 -55.38 -10.91 32.08
N LYS A 381 -56.60 -10.44 31.79
CA LYS A 381 -57.69 -10.32 32.76
C LYS A 381 -58.63 -11.53 32.76
N THR A 382 -58.53 -12.42 31.76
CA THR A 382 -59.35 -13.63 31.66
C THR A 382 -58.82 -14.73 32.61
N PRO A 383 -59.60 -15.20 33.59
CA PRO A 383 -59.14 -16.13 34.62
C PRO A 383 -58.84 -17.55 34.11
N THR A 384 -59.36 -17.93 32.93
CA THR A 384 -59.13 -19.25 32.32
C THR A 384 -57.81 -19.35 31.55
N ILE A 385 -57.13 -18.22 31.31
CA ILE A 385 -55.88 -18.17 30.58
C ILE A 385 -54.71 -18.46 31.53
N THR A 386 -53.95 -19.51 31.22
CA THR A 386 -52.72 -19.90 31.93
C THR A 386 -51.51 -19.68 31.03
N SER A 387 -50.34 -19.40 31.62
CA SER A 387 -49.09 -19.20 30.89
C SER A 387 -48.07 -20.26 31.26
N ASN A 388 -47.58 -21.01 30.27
CA ASN A 388 -46.53 -22.00 30.44
C ASN A 388 -45.25 -21.53 29.72
N PHE A 389 -44.09 -21.77 30.34
CA PHE A 389 -42.80 -21.57 29.68
C PHE A 389 -42.44 -22.80 28.88
N ILE A 390 -42.16 -22.61 27.58
CA ILE A 390 -41.74 -23.67 26.67
C ILE A 390 -40.42 -23.27 26.02
N GLU A 391 -39.56 -24.25 25.71
CA GLU A 391 -38.34 -24.02 24.93
C GLU A 391 -38.61 -24.51 23.50
N LYS A 392 -38.42 -23.64 22.51
CA LYS A 392 -38.57 -23.98 21.10
C LYS A 392 -37.23 -23.90 20.39
N GLU A 393 -36.97 -24.87 19.53
CA GLU A 393 -35.81 -24.92 18.65
C GLU A 393 -36.23 -24.52 17.24
N ILE A 394 -35.55 -23.53 16.68
CA ILE A 394 -35.87 -22.94 15.37
C ILE A 394 -34.58 -22.85 14.57
N GLN A 395 -34.63 -23.27 13.31
CA GLN A 395 -33.51 -23.08 12.38
C GLN A 395 -33.51 -21.64 11.88
N VAL A 396 -32.43 -20.91 12.15
CA VAL A 396 -32.28 -19.49 11.80
C VAL A 396 -30.91 -19.25 11.18
N ASP A 397 -30.80 -18.20 10.38
CA ASP A 397 -29.52 -17.65 9.96
C ASP A 397 -29.08 -16.60 10.99
N LEU A 398 -27.91 -16.83 11.59
CA LEU A 398 -27.17 -15.90 12.44
C LEU A 398 -26.33 -15.01 11.54
N ILE A 399 -26.56 -13.71 11.63
CA ILE A 399 -25.83 -12.68 10.90
C ILE A 399 -25.11 -11.80 11.92
N LEU A 400 -23.78 -11.89 11.93
CA LEU A 400 -22.94 -11.20 12.89
C LEU A 400 -22.44 -9.88 12.32
N PHE A 401 -22.71 -8.79 13.04
CA PHE A 401 -22.13 -7.48 12.80
C PHE A 401 -21.14 -7.13 13.90
N THR A 402 -20.43 -6.01 13.72
CA THR A 402 -19.46 -5.47 14.70
C THR A 402 -20.05 -5.15 16.08
N ASP A 403 -21.35 -4.87 16.16
CA ASP A 403 -22.04 -4.37 17.36
C ASP A 403 -23.36 -5.09 17.65
N ILE A 404 -23.90 -5.86 16.70
CA ILE A 404 -25.16 -6.60 16.87
C ILE A 404 -25.08 -8.01 16.30
N ILE A 405 -25.97 -8.87 16.76
CA ILE A 405 -26.26 -10.18 16.17
C ILE A 405 -27.71 -10.17 15.71
N LEU A 406 -27.93 -10.49 14.46
CA LEU A 406 -29.25 -10.52 13.84
C LEU A 406 -29.62 -11.97 13.50
N PHE A 407 -30.78 -12.42 13.97
CA PHE A 407 -31.33 -13.73 13.65
C PHE A 407 -32.52 -13.58 12.71
N VAL A 408 -32.47 -14.30 11.58
CA VAL A 408 -33.54 -14.33 10.58
C VAL A 408 -33.94 -15.76 10.25
N GLU A 409 -35.21 -15.99 9.97
CA GLU A 409 -35.73 -17.29 9.55
C GLU A 409 -36.08 -17.25 8.06
N LYS A 410 -35.74 -18.28 7.31
CA LYS A 410 -36.16 -18.41 5.91
C LYS A 410 -37.66 -18.74 5.86
N SER A 411 -38.46 -17.82 5.34
CA SER A 411 -39.89 -18.03 5.15
C SER A 411 -40.19 -18.38 3.69
N LYS A 412 -40.90 -19.50 3.47
CA LYS A 412 -41.48 -19.84 2.18
C LYS A 412 -42.79 -19.09 2.00
N THR A 413 -42.74 -17.89 1.41
CA THR A 413 -43.96 -17.17 1.03
C THR A 413 -44.48 -17.66 -0.32
N LEU A 414 -45.77 -17.99 -0.40
CA LEU A 414 -46.45 -18.55 -1.59
C LEU A 414 -46.39 -17.68 -2.86
N PHE A 415 -46.05 -16.39 -2.76
CA PHE A 415 -46.18 -15.42 -3.86
C PHE A 415 -44.91 -14.62 -4.21
N PHE A 416 -43.85 -14.63 -3.39
CA PHE A 416 -42.67 -13.78 -3.59
C PHE A 416 -41.39 -14.45 -3.07
N GLY A 417 -40.87 -15.48 -3.75
CA GLY A 417 -39.54 -16.06 -3.46
C GLY A 417 -39.30 -16.48 -1.99
N GLU A 418 -38.05 -16.82 -1.68
CA GLU A 418 -37.59 -17.02 -0.30
C GLU A 418 -37.40 -15.65 0.35
N ALA A 419 -38.21 -15.30 1.37
CA ALA A 419 -38.08 -14.05 2.11
C ALA A 419 -37.46 -14.33 3.49
N LEU A 420 -36.56 -13.46 3.96
CA LEU A 420 -35.98 -13.55 5.30
C LEU A 420 -36.93 -12.88 6.30
N GLN A 421 -37.39 -13.58 7.32
CA GLN A 421 -38.25 -13.05 8.36
C GLN A 421 -37.42 -12.71 9.59
N PHE A 422 -37.52 -11.46 10.08
CA PHE A 422 -36.88 -11.04 11.33
C PHE A 422 -37.34 -11.90 12.52
N LYS A 423 -36.40 -12.30 13.38
CA LYS A 423 -36.69 -13.02 14.64
C LYS A 423 -36.20 -12.28 15.88
N LEU A 424 -34.91 -11.94 15.90
CA LEU A 424 -34.28 -11.37 17.08
C LEU A 424 -33.07 -10.54 16.66
N VAL A 425 -32.84 -9.43 17.37
CA VAL A 425 -31.58 -8.71 17.35
C VAL A 425 -31.02 -8.65 18.77
N ILE A 426 -29.73 -8.87 18.91
CA ILE A 426 -29.00 -8.76 20.18
C ILE A 426 -27.94 -7.68 20.03
N ASN A 427 -27.94 -6.69 20.92
CA ASN A 427 -26.84 -5.74 21.04
C ASN A 427 -25.68 -6.41 21.77
N ILE A 428 -24.51 -6.48 21.14
CA ILE A 428 -23.32 -7.14 21.70
C ILE A 428 -22.83 -6.40 22.95
N GLY A 429 -22.98 -5.07 22.99
CA GLY A 429 -22.55 -4.26 24.13
C GLY A 429 -23.33 -4.53 25.43
N ASP A 430 -24.53 -5.10 25.33
CA ASP A 430 -25.42 -5.41 26.45
C ASP A 430 -25.54 -6.93 26.70
N ALA A 431 -24.68 -7.72 26.07
CA ALA A 431 -24.73 -9.17 26.07
C ALA A 431 -23.41 -9.79 26.49
N THR A 432 -23.47 -11.03 26.94
CA THR A 432 -22.31 -11.85 27.28
C THR A 432 -22.43 -13.22 26.60
N ILE A 433 -21.30 -13.75 26.17
CA ILE A 433 -21.21 -15.05 25.51
C ILE A 433 -20.48 -16.05 26.40
N PHE A 434 -21.01 -17.27 26.47
CA PHE A 434 -20.42 -18.39 27.20
C PHE A 434 -20.51 -19.65 26.35
N ARG A 435 -19.65 -20.63 26.63
CA ARG A 435 -19.69 -21.94 25.99
C ARG A 435 -19.81 -23.06 27.02
N ASN A 436 -20.80 -23.92 26.81
CA ASN A 436 -20.94 -25.19 27.50
C ASN A 436 -20.50 -26.33 26.57
N SER A 437 -20.39 -27.54 27.10
CA SER A 437 -19.79 -28.71 26.43
C SER A 437 -20.37 -29.11 25.07
N ASN A 438 -21.55 -28.61 24.66
CA ASN A 438 -22.12 -28.81 23.32
C ASN A 438 -22.95 -27.61 22.79
N GLU A 439 -22.95 -26.45 23.46
CA GLU A 439 -23.82 -25.32 23.09
C GLU A 439 -23.15 -23.98 23.39
N ILE A 440 -23.32 -23.01 22.49
CA ILE A 440 -22.95 -21.61 22.73
C ILE A 440 -24.14 -20.88 23.32
N GLN A 441 -23.95 -20.14 24.40
CA GLN A 441 -25.00 -19.40 25.09
C GLN A 441 -24.73 -17.90 25.03
N ILE A 442 -25.70 -17.14 24.54
CA ILE A 442 -25.67 -15.69 24.54
C ILE A 442 -26.69 -15.22 25.57
N CYS A 443 -26.20 -14.63 26.65
CA CYS A 443 -27.02 -14.03 27.69
C CYS A 443 -27.16 -12.54 27.38
N TYR A 444 -28.39 -12.07 27.18
CA TYR A 444 -28.68 -10.67 26.93
C TYR A 444 -29.91 -10.28 27.75
N SER A 445 -29.84 -9.14 28.44
CA SER A 445 -30.89 -8.75 29.39
C SER A 445 -31.18 -9.88 30.41
N GLU A 446 -32.44 -10.36 30.50
CA GLU A 446 -32.87 -11.48 31.37
C GLU A 446 -33.04 -12.80 30.59
N GLU A 447 -32.51 -12.88 29.36
CA GLU A 447 -32.71 -14.02 28.47
C GLU A 447 -31.42 -14.73 28.10
N ILE A 448 -31.57 -16.02 27.78
CA ILE A 448 -30.50 -16.88 27.30
C ILE A 448 -30.95 -17.48 25.98
N VAL A 449 -30.21 -17.18 24.92
CA VAL A 449 -30.32 -17.86 23.62
C VAL A 449 -29.21 -18.90 23.56
N LYS A 450 -29.59 -20.15 23.26
CA LYS A 450 -28.64 -21.25 23.08
C LYS A 450 -28.54 -21.58 21.59
N LEU A 451 -27.32 -21.72 21.11
CA LEU A 451 -27.01 -21.97 19.72
C LEU A 451 -26.30 -23.32 19.58
N THR A 452 -26.83 -24.14 18.68
CA THR A 452 -26.25 -25.42 18.27
C THR A 452 -25.90 -25.36 16.79
N PHE A 453 -24.67 -25.77 16.47
CA PHE A 453 -24.15 -25.80 15.11
C PHE A 453 -24.22 -27.24 14.58
N THR A 454 -24.57 -27.40 13.31
CA THR A 454 -24.70 -28.73 12.69
C THR A 454 -23.37 -29.47 12.54
N ASN A 455 -22.24 -28.74 12.52
CA ASN A 455 -20.89 -29.28 12.47
C ASN A 455 -20.05 -28.75 13.64
N LYS A 456 -19.41 -29.64 14.40
CA LYS A 456 -18.56 -29.29 15.56
C LYS A 456 -17.33 -28.48 15.18
N GLU A 457 -16.70 -28.73 14.04
CA GLU A 457 -15.55 -27.91 13.58
C GLU A 457 -15.98 -26.48 13.24
N ASN A 458 -17.20 -26.30 12.73
CA ASN A 458 -17.79 -24.98 12.52
C ASN A 458 -18.13 -24.30 13.85
N GLU A 459 -18.55 -25.05 14.88
CA GLU A 459 -18.85 -24.51 16.21
C GLU A 459 -17.65 -23.84 16.86
N ASP A 460 -16.46 -24.49 16.83
CA ASP A 460 -15.22 -23.93 17.39
C ASP A 460 -14.81 -22.63 16.68
N LEU A 461 -14.86 -22.64 15.34
CA LEU A 461 -14.55 -21.46 14.54
C LEU A 461 -15.51 -20.30 14.86
N TRP A 462 -16.81 -20.58 14.92
CA TRP A 462 -17.82 -19.57 15.20
C TRP A 462 -17.78 -19.06 16.65
N TYR A 463 -17.44 -19.91 17.62
CA TYR A 463 -17.22 -19.46 18.98
C TYR A 463 -16.06 -18.45 19.06
N ASN A 464 -14.94 -18.72 18.39
CA ASN A 464 -13.81 -17.79 18.37
C ASN A 464 -14.19 -16.46 17.70
N ILE A 465 -14.86 -16.50 16.55
CA ILE A 465 -15.33 -15.30 15.84
C ILE A 465 -16.27 -14.46 16.72
N LEU A 466 -17.26 -15.10 17.36
CA LEU A 466 -18.19 -14.43 18.26
C LEU A 466 -17.43 -13.85 19.45
N ASN A 467 -16.64 -14.65 20.16
CA ASN A 467 -15.90 -14.22 21.34
C ASN A 467 -14.96 -13.04 21.05
N ASP A 468 -14.21 -13.08 19.96
CA ASP A 468 -13.34 -11.97 19.53
C ASP A 468 -14.14 -10.69 19.25
N THR A 469 -15.33 -10.83 18.63
CA THR A 469 -16.23 -9.71 18.36
C THR A 469 -16.78 -9.11 19.66
N PHE A 470 -17.18 -9.95 20.63
CA PHE A 470 -17.63 -9.49 21.94
C PHE A 470 -16.52 -8.73 22.67
N ILE A 471 -15.31 -9.30 22.74
CA ILE A 471 -14.15 -8.65 23.39
C ILE A 471 -13.89 -7.29 22.74
N HIS A 472 -13.81 -7.25 21.41
CA HIS A 472 -13.55 -6.01 20.68
C HIS A 472 -14.62 -4.95 20.94
N CYS A 473 -15.90 -5.31 20.90
CA CYS A 473 -17.01 -4.39 21.15
C CYS A 473 -16.95 -3.81 22.57
N HIS A 474 -16.71 -4.66 23.58
CA HIS A 474 -16.61 -4.24 24.98
C HIS A 474 -15.40 -3.33 25.22
N ASP A 475 -14.24 -3.64 24.62
CA ASP A 475 -13.05 -2.78 24.69
C ASP A 475 -13.29 -1.40 24.09
N VAL A 476 -13.96 -1.33 22.94
CA VAL A 476 -14.32 -0.05 22.31
C VAL A 476 -15.25 0.76 23.22
N LEU A 477 -16.27 0.12 23.81
CA LEU A 477 -17.19 0.78 24.73
C LEU A 477 -16.49 1.30 26.00
N GLN A 478 -15.60 0.50 26.60
CA GLN A 478 -14.81 0.93 27.76
C GLN A 478 -13.91 2.13 27.43
N ASN A 479 -13.21 2.11 26.29
CA ASN A 479 -12.37 3.21 25.84
C ASN A 479 -13.19 4.50 25.60
N LEU A 480 -14.39 4.38 25.03
CA LEU A 480 -15.29 5.53 24.85
C LEU A 480 -15.78 6.09 26.18
N GLN A 481 -16.10 5.24 27.16
CA GLN A 481 -16.47 5.67 28.51
C GLN A 481 -15.32 6.39 29.22
N GLN A 482 -14.09 5.88 29.10
CA GLN A 482 -12.91 6.53 29.66
C GLN A 482 -12.67 7.92 29.04
N ARG A 483 -12.77 8.04 27.71
CA ARG A 483 -12.65 9.33 27.01
C ARG A 483 -13.74 10.34 27.40
N ARG A 484 -14.98 9.87 27.58
CA ARG A 484 -16.08 10.73 28.06
C ARG A 484 -15.86 11.21 29.49
N LYS A 485 -15.23 10.40 30.34
CA LYS A 485 -14.83 10.82 31.69
C LYS A 485 -13.69 11.85 31.64
N SER A 486 -12.68 11.65 30.79
CA SER A 486 -11.56 12.60 30.67
C SER A 486 -11.92 13.94 30.02
N LEU A 487 -13.00 14.02 29.23
CA LEU A 487 -13.53 15.26 28.64
C LEU A 487 -14.46 16.04 29.59
N ARG A 488 -14.84 15.45 30.74
CA ARG A 488 -15.67 16.10 31.77
C ARG A 488 -14.84 16.68 32.93
N TYR A 489 -13.53 16.46 32.91
CA TYR A 489 -12.52 17.17 33.71
C TYR A 489 -11.78 18.13 32.80
#